data_AF-A0A2G9YIR4-F1
#
_entry.id   AF-A0A2G9YIR4-F1
#
_cell.length_a   1.000
_cell.length_b   1.000
_cell.length_c   1.000
_cell.angle_alpha   90.00
_cell.angle_beta   90.00
_cell.angle_gamma   90.00
#
_symmetry.space_group_name_H-M   'P 1'
#
loop_
_entity.id
_entity.type
_entity.pdbx_description
1 polymer ?
#
loop_
_entity_poly.entity_id
_entity_poly.type
_entity_poly.pdbx_seq_one_letter_code
_entity_poly.pdbx_strand_id
1 'polypeptide(L)'
;MRKLRSMRQFLFSILIISFAFIATPVFGAETTGRKAVVWPPLAKANILLGKDYFQTTRQAIQEAKESIYVAMYLINVEPVPTDNPASILLEGLISAKKRGVYVKVILDDTTFKVNYNAYKRLQQAGVDVSIDSTKAVLHGKGIVIDSKICILGSFNWSRASLYDNYEFATYIEGPQQAKKLLDYITKIELSPQPPIQPQDPQGLKLPVGLITSPPKPLLFELFTSHSQKAFDLYLYLAKKAQSQHSSTIKINYQEFARALGYTKNYYFNLFQPLRKLTRKYGLIQHKPWSKDLNLIYTSSKADITIPDTYWDYGFYQKLSFPAKYMFLVSLSEAQKSNHNPCWFRSNEDLSRIYYISERAITNGITELEKENILEVYRHKPEEQGEFENRPANDYRLNPLQSQEQFQQALQALFDKYGPDITQKANQLSAQLNEPKDLDKIEIYIGLIKTYGYEKVRKVNSEVASNRRESGFRDLSQVILLLKSS
;
A
#
# COMPACT_ATOMS: atom_id res chain seq x y z
N MET A 1 -53.37 -49.35 70.80
CA MET A 1 -53.10 -48.01 70.25
C MET A 1 -53.49 -48.04 68.77
N ARG A 2 -54.74 -47.62 68.44
CA ARG A 2 -55.10 -46.43 67.61
C ARG A 2 -54.31 -46.34 66.29
N LYS A 3 -54.84 -46.19 65.07
CA LYS A 3 -56.17 -46.05 64.39
C LYS A 3 -55.79 -46.10 62.86
N LEU A 4 -56.46 -46.85 61.96
CA LEU A 4 -57.54 -46.40 61.01
C LEU A 4 -57.16 -45.14 60.18
N ARG A 5 -57.22 -45.02 58.84
CA ARG A 5 -58.19 -45.38 57.75
C ARG A 5 -57.54 -45.01 56.39
N SER A 6 -57.62 -45.80 55.31
CA SER A 6 -58.63 -45.88 54.23
C SER A 6 -59.00 -44.60 53.44
N MET A 7 -58.96 -44.73 52.09
CA MET A 7 -59.92 -44.22 51.08
C MET A 7 -60.07 -42.70 50.81
N ARG A 8 -59.86 -42.27 49.55
CA ARG A 8 -60.94 -41.94 48.57
C ARG A 8 -60.41 -41.39 47.23
N GLN A 9 -60.98 -41.91 46.15
CA GLN A 9 -60.99 -41.33 44.80
C GLN A 9 -61.75 -40.00 44.79
N PHE A 10 -61.40 -39.05 43.91
CA PHE A 10 -62.37 -38.16 43.24
C PHE A 10 -61.77 -37.57 41.95
N LEU A 11 -62.36 -37.95 40.82
CA LEU A 11 -62.25 -37.28 39.52
C LEU A 11 -62.97 -35.93 39.61
N PHE A 12 -62.38 -34.85 39.10
CA PHE A 12 -63.15 -33.73 38.54
C PHE A 12 -62.36 -33.04 37.42
N SER A 13 -62.97 -33.12 36.24
CA SER A 13 -62.75 -32.39 35.00
C SER A 13 -62.67 -30.87 35.20
N ILE A 14 -61.71 -30.21 34.55
CA ILE A 14 -61.69 -28.74 34.39
C ILE A 14 -61.76 -28.38 32.90
N LEU A 15 -62.81 -27.60 32.64
CA LEU A 15 -63.24 -26.94 31.42
C LEU A 15 -62.13 -26.10 30.76
N ILE A 16 -62.05 -26.20 29.43
CA ILE A 16 -61.39 -25.23 28.55
C ILE A 16 -62.31 -24.00 28.46
N ILE A 17 -61.85 -22.85 28.96
CA ILE A 17 -62.51 -21.56 28.72
C ILE A 17 -61.71 -20.85 27.62
N SER A 18 -62.28 -20.89 26.41
CA SER A 18 -61.88 -20.09 25.25
C SER A 18 -62.35 -18.64 25.44
N PHE A 19 -61.42 -17.71 25.63
CA PHE A 19 -61.71 -16.27 25.60
C PHE A 19 -61.67 -15.77 24.14
N ALA A 20 -62.85 -15.50 23.57
CA ALA A 20 -63.00 -14.68 22.38
C ALA A 20 -63.02 -13.21 22.81
N PHE A 21 -61.93 -12.47 22.58
CA PHE A 21 -61.94 -11.01 22.68
C PHE A 21 -62.48 -10.43 21.36
N ILE A 22 -63.71 -9.94 21.41
CA ILE A 22 -64.28 -9.03 20.41
C ILE A 22 -63.64 -7.66 20.66
N ALA A 23 -62.71 -7.24 19.81
CA ALA A 23 -62.17 -5.89 19.83
C ALA A 23 -63.04 -4.98 18.95
N THR A 24 -63.71 -4.02 19.58
CA THR A 24 -64.27 -2.83 18.91
C THR A 24 -63.12 -1.93 18.43
N PRO A 25 -63.20 -1.30 17.24
CA PRO A 25 -62.15 -0.41 16.78
C PRO A 25 -62.32 0.95 17.46
N VAL A 26 -61.38 1.30 18.34
CA VAL A 26 -61.18 2.69 18.78
C VAL A 26 -60.28 3.38 17.75
N PHE A 27 -60.73 4.54 17.31
CA PHE A 27 -60.08 5.44 16.35
C PHE A 27 -58.62 5.76 16.71
N GLY A 28 -57.77 5.82 15.67
CA GLY A 28 -56.78 6.90 15.50
C GLY A 28 -55.41 6.72 16.16
N ALA A 29 -54.54 5.92 15.55
CA ALA A 29 -53.10 6.19 15.58
C ALA A 29 -52.53 5.93 14.17
N GLU A 30 -52.00 6.97 13.53
CA GLU A 30 -51.25 6.86 12.29
C GLU A 30 -50.06 5.91 12.50
N THR A 31 -50.21 4.66 12.03
CA THR A 31 -49.08 3.76 11.93
C THR A 31 -48.28 4.17 10.70
N THR A 32 -47.20 4.91 10.95
CA THR A 32 -46.14 5.12 9.96
C THR A 32 -45.80 3.78 9.31
N GLY A 33 -45.99 3.69 7.99
CA GLY A 33 -45.83 2.46 7.22
C GLY A 33 -44.39 1.95 7.22
N ARG A 34 -43.97 1.24 8.27
CA ARG A 34 -42.78 0.39 8.22
C ARG A 34 -43.17 -0.91 7.52
N LYS A 35 -42.80 -1.04 6.25
CA LYS A 35 -42.83 -2.33 5.54
C LYS A 35 -42.09 -3.35 6.41
N ALA A 36 -42.77 -4.43 6.81
CA ALA A 36 -42.12 -5.54 7.49
C ALA A 36 -40.94 -6.04 6.63
N VAL A 37 -39.77 -6.20 7.24
CA VAL A 37 -38.60 -6.76 6.56
C VAL A 37 -38.91 -8.23 6.31
N VAL A 38 -39.26 -8.56 5.05
CA VAL A 38 -39.41 -9.94 4.60
C VAL A 38 -37.99 -10.48 4.38
N TRP A 39 -37.55 -11.35 5.27
CA TRP A 39 -36.29 -12.07 5.08
C TRP A 39 -36.49 -13.14 4.00
N PRO A 40 -35.56 -13.26 3.02
CA PRO A 40 -35.60 -14.36 2.07
C PRO A 40 -35.50 -15.71 2.80
N PRO A 41 -35.93 -16.82 2.18
CA PRO A 41 -35.86 -18.14 2.79
C PRO A 41 -34.46 -18.46 3.33
N LEU A 42 -34.41 -19.09 4.50
CA LEU A 42 -33.18 -19.38 5.23
C LEU A 42 -32.28 -20.30 4.40
N ALA A 43 -31.09 -19.82 4.04
CA ALA A 43 -30.03 -20.67 3.52
C ALA A 43 -29.48 -21.57 4.64
N LYS A 44 -28.96 -22.75 4.29
CA LYS A 44 -28.28 -23.62 5.24
C LYS A 44 -26.97 -22.94 5.64
N ALA A 45 -26.86 -22.58 6.91
CA ALA A 45 -25.75 -21.82 7.44
C ALA A 45 -25.17 -22.48 8.70
N ASN A 46 -23.85 -22.51 8.79
CA ASN A 46 -23.11 -22.97 9.97
C ASN A 46 -22.23 -21.83 10.48
N ILE A 47 -22.13 -21.70 11.81
CA ILE A 47 -21.19 -20.78 12.45
C ILE A 47 -19.83 -21.50 12.55
N LEU A 48 -18.76 -20.82 12.14
CA LEU A 48 -17.39 -21.29 12.25
C LEU A 48 -16.70 -20.50 13.36
N LEU A 49 -16.14 -21.21 14.34
CA LEU A 49 -15.49 -20.62 15.52
C LEU A 49 -14.01 -21.01 15.53
N GLY A 50 -13.13 -20.02 15.72
CA GLY A 50 -11.67 -20.23 15.79
C GLY A 50 -11.14 -21.18 14.71
N LYS A 51 -10.60 -22.33 15.13
CA LYS A 51 -9.93 -23.30 14.24
C LYS A 51 -10.85 -23.94 13.20
N ASP A 52 -12.17 -23.95 13.42
CA ASP A 52 -13.15 -24.53 12.49
C ASP A 52 -13.15 -23.78 11.16
N TYR A 53 -12.87 -22.48 11.18
CA TYR A 53 -12.75 -21.66 9.98
C TYR A 53 -11.66 -22.19 9.06
N PHE A 54 -10.46 -22.44 9.61
CA PHE A 54 -9.34 -22.92 8.81
C PHE A 54 -9.64 -24.26 8.15
N GLN A 55 -10.15 -25.22 8.91
CA GLN A 55 -10.44 -26.57 8.40
C GLN A 55 -11.52 -26.55 7.31
N THR A 56 -12.64 -25.87 7.59
CA THR A 56 -13.77 -25.76 6.66
C THR A 56 -13.38 -25.02 5.39
N THR A 57 -12.67 -23.89 5.52
CA THR A 57 -12.23 -23.09 4.37
C THR A 57 -11.23 -23.86 3.51
N ARG A 58 -10.28 -24.57 4.14
CA ARG A 58 -9.31 -25.43 3.43
C ARG A 58 -10.02 -26.50 2.62
N GLN A 59 -10.97 -27.21 3.22
CA GLN A 59 -11.73 -28.26 2.55
C GLN A 59 -12.55 -27.69 1.38
N ALA A 60 -13.26 -26.59 1.58
CA ALA A 60 -14.05 -25.96 0.53
C ALA A 60 -13.18 -25.52 -0.68
N ILE A 61 -11.98 -24.97 -0.44
CA ILE A 61 -11.01 -24.62 -1.50
C ILE A 61 -10.49 -25.87 -2.24
N GLN A 62 -10.28 -26.98 -1.51
CA GLN A 62 -9.84 -28.25 -2.11
C GLN A 62 -10.92 -28.87 -3.00
N GLU A 63 -12.17 -28.77 -2.59
CA GLU A 63 -13.32 -29.36 -3.29
C GLU A 63 -13.82 -28.52 -4.48
N ALA A 64 -13.53 -27.21 -4.49
CA ALA A 64 -13.92 -26.27 -5.55
C ALA A 64 -13.63 -26.79 -6.96
N LYS A 65 -14.61 -26.60 -7.87
CA LYS A 65 -14.60 -27.13 -9.24
C LYS A 65 -14.61 -26.07 -10.33
N GLU A 66 -15.26 -24.94 -10.10
CA GLU A 66 -15.55 -23.94 -11.14
C GLU A 66 -14.82 -22.63 -10.85
N SER A 67 -15.05 -22.04 -9.67
CA SER A 67 -14.47 -20.74 -9.33
C SER A 67 -14.28 -20.50 -7.83
N ILE A 68 -13.30 -19.67 -7.50
CA ILE A 68 -13.05 -19.14 -6.15
C ILE A 68 -12.81 -17.63 -6.27
N TYR A 69 -13.60 -16.85 -5.55
CA TYR A 69 -13.41 -15.41 -5.39
C TYR A 69 -13.08 -15.11 -3.93
N VAL A 70 -11.98 -14.42 -3.70
CA VAL A 70 -11.56 -13.98 -2.36
C VAL A 70 -11.46 -12.47 -2.36
N ALA A 71 -12.12 -11.83 -1.40
CA ALA A 71 -11.93 -10.43 -1.07
C ALA A 71 -11.46 -10.36 0.38
N MET A 72 -10.20 -9.99 0.57
CA MET A 72 -9.52 -10.15 1.85
C MET A 72 -8.78 -8.87 2.22
N TYR A 73 -9.08 -8.35 3.42
CA TYR A 73 -8.36 -7.22 3.99
C TYR A 73 -6.87 -7.52 4.09
N LEU A 74 -6.46 -8.56 4.84
CA LEU A 74 -5.06 -8.94 4.83
C LEU A 74 -4.82 -10.45 4.78
N ILE A 75 -3.77 -10.82 4.07
CA ILE A 75 -3.15 -12.15 4.02
C ILE A 75 -1.68 -11.98 4.41
N ASN A 76 -1.34 -12.34 5.64
CA ASN A 76 0.03 -12.32 6.16
C ASN A 76 0.69 -13.70 6.02
N VAL A 77 1.62 -13.81 5.08
CA VAL A 77 2.33 -15.06 4.77
C VAL A 77 3.82 -14.81 4.56
N GLU A 78 4.61 -15.85 4.75
CA GLU A 78 6.02 -15.85 4.42
C GLU A 78 6.23 -15.85 2.88
N PRO A 79 7.41 -15.40 2.40
CA PRO A 79 7.74 -15.39 0.97
C PRO A 79 7.74 -16.79 0.33
N VAL A 80 7.91 -17.84 1.14
CA VAL A 80 7.91 -19.25 0.72
C VAL A 80 6.75 -20.02 1.37
N PRO A 81 6.30 -21.15 0.77
CA PRO A 81 5.34 -22.04 1.43
C PRO A 81 5.84 -22.56 2.77
N THR A 82 4.96 -22.60 3.76
CA THR A 82 5.25 -22.96 5.17
C THR A 82 4.07 -23.74 5.75
N ASP A 83 4.22 -24.24 6.98
CA ASP A 83 3.15 -24.85 7.78
C ASP A 83 2.22 -23.82 8.44
N ASN A 84 2.45 -22.52 8.21
CA ASN A 84 1.54 -21.45 8.65
C ASN A 84 0.14 -21.67 8.02
N PRO A 85 -0.95 -21.68 8.81
CA PRO A 85 -2.31 -21.88 8.30
C PRO A 85 -2.70 -20.92 7.17
N ALA A 86 -2.27 -19.66 7.23
CA ALA A 86 -2.53 -18.70 6.15
C ALA A 86 -1.81 -19.09 4.86
N SER A 87 -0.57 -19.58 4.97
CA SER A 87 0.23 -20.10 3.85
C SER A 87 -0.42 -21.34 3.25
N ILE A 88 -1.00 -22.22 4.06
CA ILE A 88 -1.74 -23.41 3.60
C ILE A 88 -3.01 -23.03 2.82
N LEU A 89 -3.79 -22.04 3.29
CA LEU A 89 -4.96 -21.56 2.56
C LEU A 89 -4.56 -20.92 1.22
N LEU A 90 -3.49 -20.12 1.20
CA LEU A 90 -2.94 -19.52 -0.03
C LEU A 90 -2.49 -20.59 -1.04
N GLU A 91 -1.75 -21.62 -0.59
CA GLU A 91 -1.35 -22.74 -1.45
C GLU A 91 -2.55 -23.56 -1.94
N GLY A 92 -3.63 -23.60 -1.17
CA GLY A 92 -4.92 -24.15 -1.59
C GLY A 92 -5.47 -23.42 -2.82
N LEU A 93 -5.44 -22.08 -2.81
CA LEU A 93 -5.86 -21.26 -3.95
C LEU A 93 -4.98 -21.49 -5.19
N ILE A 94 -3.66 -21.52 -5.00
CA ILE A 94 -2.69 -21.81 -6.07
C ILE A 94 -2.93 -23.21 -6.65
N SER A 95 -3.18 -24.20 -5.79
CA SER A 95 -3.51 -25.56 -6.21
C SER A 95 -4.82 -25.63 -6.97
N ALA A 96 -5.84 -24.86 -6.56
CA ALA A 96 -7.11 -24.77 -7.29
C ALA A 96 -6.92 -24.18 -8.69
N LYS A 97 -6.13 -23.11 -8.82
CA LYS A 97 -5.76 -22.53 -10.11
C LYS A 97 -5.07 -23.55 -11.02
N LYS A 98 -4.13 -24.34 -10.47
CA LYS A 98 -3.45 -25.42 -11.22
C LYS A 98 -4.40 -26.53 -11.66
N ARG A 99 -5.48 -26.80 -10.92
CA ARG A 99 -6.54 -27.74 -11.33
C ARG A 99 -7.47 -27.19 -12.42
N GLY A 100 -7.31 -25.92 -12.83
CA GLY A 100 -8.16 -25.26 -13.82
C GLY A 100 -9.34 -24.48 -13.23
N VAL A 101 -9.47 -24.39 -11.91
CA VAL A 101 -10.47 -23.55 -11.25
C VAL A 101 -10.15 -22.08 -11.50
N TYR A 102 -11.14 -21.25 -11.83
CA TYR A 102 -10.93 -19.81 -11.93
C TYR A 102 -10.76 -19.21 -10.53
N VAL A 103 -9.60 -18.61 -10.25
CA VAL A 103 -9.31 -18.02 -8.94
C VAL A 103 -9.07 -16.53 -9.10
N LYS A 104 -9.89 -15.72 -8.41
CA LYS A 104 -9.72 -14.27 -8.28
C LYS A 104 -9.51 -13.88 -6.83
N VAL A 105 -8.48 -13.07 -6.54
CA VAL A 105 -8.17 -12.55 -5.21
C VAL A 105 -8.07 -11.03 -5.28
N ILE A 106 -8.81 -10.33 -4.43
CA ILE A 106 -8.71 -8.88 -4.25
C ILE A 106 -8.20 -8.63 -2.83
N LEU A 107 -7.10 -7.89 -2.73
CA LEU A 107 -6.44 -7.54 -1.47
C LEU A 107 -6.56 -6.03 -1.22
N ASP A 108 -6.55 -5.65 0.05
CA ASP A 108 -6.59 -4.25 0.45
C ASP A 108 -5.22 -3.56 0.26
N ASP A 109 -5.24 -2.34 -0.28
CA ASP A 109 -4.09 -1.47 -0.52
C ASP A 109 -3.51 -0.91 0.79
N THR A 110 -4.35 -0.54 1.76
CA THR A 110 -3.88 0.05 3.01
C THR A 110 -3.02 -0.91 3.82
N THR A 111 -3.23 -2.21 3.62
CA THR A 111 -2.42 -3.30 4.20
C THR A 111 -1.49 -3.95 3.18
N PHE A 112 -1.21 -3.29 2.05
CA PHE A 112 -0.41 -3.86 0.95
C PHE A 112 0.95 -4.38 1.40
N LYS A 113 1.61 -3.71 2.36
CA LYS A 113 2.86 -4.18 2.96
C LYS A 113 2.73 -5.64 3.47
N VAL A 114 1.66 -5.93 4.19
CA VAL A 114 1.38 -7.27 4.74
C VAL A 114 0.96 -8.22 3.61
N ASN A 115 0.11 -7.74 2.71
CA ASN A 115 -0.42 -8.48 1.57
C ASN A 115 0.63 -8.82 0.50
N TYR A 116 1.78 -8.15 0.48
CA TYR A 116 2.74 -8.23 -0.62
C TYR A 116 3.18 -9.66 -0.95
N ASN A 117 3.52 -10.45 0.07
CA ASN A 117 3.98 -11.83 -0.16
C ASN A 117 2.87 -12.72 -0.71
N ALA A 118 1.63 -12.54 -0.24
CA ALA A 118 0.47 -13.22 -0.81
C ALA A 118 0.23 -12.79 -2.26
N TYR A 119 0.23 -11.49 -2.51
CA TYR A 119 0.10 -10.91 -3.85
C TYR A 119 1.12 -11.51 -4.82
N LYS A 120 2.40 -11.51 -4.45
CA LYS A 120 3.49 -12.03 -5.28
C LYS A 120 3.36 -13.52 -5.56
N ARG A 121 3.09 -14.34 -4.55
CA ARG A 121 2.96 -15.80 -4.70
C ARG A 121 1.77 -16.15 -5.60
N LEU A 122 0.63 -15.48 -5.42
CA LEU A 122 -0.56 -15.64 -6.26
C LEU A 122 -0.29 -15.20 -7.70
N GLN A 123 0.31 -14.02 -7.89
CA GLN A 123 0.65 -13.49 -9.21
C GLN A 123 1.59 -14.42 -9.97
N GLN A 124 2.66 -14.90 -9.32
CA GLN A 124 3.63 -15.83 -9.92
C GLN A 124 3.01 -17.18 -10.28
N ALA A 125 1.98 -17.62 -9.55
CA ALA A 125 1.23 -18.82 -9.85
C ALA A 125 0.14 -18.63 -10.94
N GLY A 126 0.02 -17.43 -11.51
CA GLY A 126 -0.98 -17.12 -12.54
C GLY A 126 -2.41 -16.97 -12.02
N VAL A 127 -2.58 -16.72 -10.71
CA VAL A 127 -3.88 -16.35 -10.12
C VAL A 127 -4.23 -14.91 -10.53
N ASP A 128 -5.51 -14.63 -10.80
CA ASP A 128 -6.00 -13.27 -11.02
C ASP A 128 -6.02 -12.54 -9.67
N VAL A 129 -4.91 -11.89 -9.32
CA VAL A 129 -4.78 -11.14 -8.07
C VAL A 129 -4.73 -9.64 -8.35
N SER A 130 -5.56 -8.90 -7.65
CA SER A 130 -5.72 -7.44 -7.77
C SER A 130 -5.66 -6.77 -6.40
N ILE A 131 -5.33 -5.49 -6.39
CA ILE A 131 -5.43 -4.64 -5.20
C ILE A 131 -6.66 -3.74 -5.38
N ASP A 132 -7.43 -3.51 -4.33
CA ASP A 132 -8.52 -2.54 -4.36
C ASP A 132 -7.97 -1.11 -4.60
N SER A 133 -8.85 -0.21 -5.03
CA SER A 133 -8.51 1.20 -5.11
C SER A 133 -8.54 1.80 -3.70
N THR A 134 -7.74 2.82 -3.47
CA THR A 134 -7.70 3.60 -2.22
C THR A 134 -9.01 4.34 -1.87
N LYS A 135 -10.02 4.32 -2.75
CA LYS A 135 -11.29 5.04 -2.58
C LYS A 135 -12.11 4.55 -1.39
N ALA A 136 -12.03 3.26 -1.09
CA ALA A 136 -12.72 2.66 0.03
C ALA A 136 -11.94 1.44 0.49
N VAL A 137 -11.62 1.39 1.78
CA VAL A 137 -10.89 0.27 2.40
C VAL A 137 -11.65 -1.04 2.21
N LEU A 138 -11.03 -2.02 1.56
CA LEU A 138 -11.50 -3.40 1.53
C LEU A 138 -11.29 -4.06 2.90
N HIS A 139 -12.13 -3.74 3.88
CA HIS A 139 -12.06 -4.38 5.20
C HIS A 139 -12.81 -5.73 5.26
N GLY A 140 -13.33 -6.22 4.13
CA GLY A 140 -14.03 -7.51 4.03
C GLY A 140 -13.10 -8.71 4.16
N LYS A 141 -13.61 -9.82 4.69
CA LYS A 141 -12.95 -11.14 4.68
C LYS A 141 -13.95 -12.17 4.17
N GLY A 142 -14.16 -12.15 2.86
CA GLY A 142 -15.21 -12.89 2.17
C GLY A 142 -14.65 -13.82 1.10
N ILE A 143 -15.25 -14.99 1.00
CA ILE A 143 -14.91 -16.01 0.00
C ILE A 143 -16.22 -16.48 -0.63
N VAL A 144 -16.25 -16.55 -1.96
CA VAL A 144 -17.31 -17.20 -2.74
C VAL A 144 -16.71 -18.36 -3.51
N ILE A 145 -17.31 -19.54 -3.41
CA ILE A 145 -16.85 -20.76 -4.10
C ILE A 145 -18.00 -21.30 -4.96
N ASP A 146 -17.68 -21.57 -6.23
CA ASP A 146 -18.56 -22.16 -7.25
C ASP A 146 -19.94 -21.49 -7.36
N SER A 147 -20.01 -20.19 -7.06
CA SER A 147 -21.26 -19.39 -6.98
C SER A 147 -22.36 -20.02 -6.10
N LYS A 148 -21.99 -20.91 -5.17
CA LYS A 148 -22.89 -21.71 -4.33
C LYS A 148 -22.60 -21.56 -2.85
N ILE A 149 -21.32 -21.43 -2.50
CA ILE A 149 -20.84 -21.35 -1.12
C ILE A 149 -20.35 -19.94 -0.86
N CYS A 150 -20.65 -19.43 0.32
CA CYS A 150 -20.18 -18.16 0.83
C CYS A 150 -19.59 -18.35 2.24
N ILE A 151 -18.36 -17.88 2.45
CA ILE A 151 -17.72 -17.82 3.77
C ILE A 151 -17.41 -16.35 4.05
N LEU A 152 -18.00 -15.79 5.10
CA LEU A 152 -17.73 -14.40 5.51
C LEU A 152 -17.61 -14.29 7.02
N GLY A 153 -16.73 -13.41 7.49
CA GLY A 153 -16.54 -13.19 8.93
C GLY A 153 -15.44 -12.19 9.24
N SER A 154 -14.88 -12.32 10.44
CA SER A 154 -13.84 -11.43 10.97
C SER A 154 -12.41 -11.89 10.65
N PHE A 155 -12.24 -13.16 10.24
CA PHE A 155 -10.94 -13.80 9.98
C PHE A 155 -10.13 -13.15 8.86
N ASN A 156 -9.04 -12.48 9.21
CA ASN A 156 -7.95 -12.25 8.27
C ASN A 156 -7.17 -13.56 8.05
N TRP A 157 -6.39 -13.65 6.97
CA TRP A 157 -5.50 -14.80 6.79
C TRP A 157 -4.13 -14.49 7.39
N SER A 158 -4.03 -14.65 8.71
CA SER A 158 -2.77 -14.61 9.45
C SER A 158 -2.74 -15.72 10.49
N ARG A 159 -1.56 -16.11 10.98
CA ARG A 159 -1.43 -17.13 12.03
C ARG A 159 -2.28 -16.78 13.26
N ALA A 160 -2.17 -15.52 13.72
CA ALA A 160 -2.89 -15.03 14.88
C ALA A 160 -4.42 -15.09 14.69
N SER A 161 -4.93 -14.61 13.55
CA SER A 161 -6.39 -14.63 13.30
C SER A 161 -6.93 -16.06 13.11
N LEU A 162 -6.15 -16.97 12.54
CA LEU A 162 -6.59 -18.35 12.31
C LEU A 162 -6.49 -19.27 13.54
N TYR A 163 -5.63 -18.97 14.52
CA TYR A 163 -5.41 -19.84 15.69
C TYR A 163 -5.43 -19.20 17.06
N ASP A 164 -5.04 -17.94 17.19
CA ASP A 164 -4.76 -17.32 18.50
C ASP A 164 -5.90 -16.37 18.93
N ASN A 165 -6.58 -15.73 17.98
CA ASN A 165 -7.66 -14.77 18.24
C ASN A 165 -9.04 -15.44 18.38
N TYR A 166 -9.92 -14.80 19.13
CA TYR A 166 -11.36 -15.11 19.12
C TYR A 166 -12.03 -14.47 17.90
N GLU A 167 -12.24 -15.29 16.87
CA GLU A 167 -12.78 -14.88 15.57
C GLU A 167 -13.96 -15.78 15.21
N PHE A 168 -14.91 -15.24 14.43
CA PHE A 168 -16.11 -15.95 14.00
C PHE A 168 -16.46 -15.64 12.55
N ALA A 169 -17.03 -16.64 11.89
CA ALA A 169 -17.50 -16.54 10.52
C ALA A 169 -18.74 -17.40 10.31
N THR A 170 -19.39 -17.21 9.17
CA THR A 170 -20.51 -18.05 8.74
C THR A 170 -20.14 -18.74 7.43
N TYR A 171 -20.39 -20.04 7.38
CA TYR A 171 -20.41 -20.83 6.15
C TYR A 171 -21.85 -20.94 5.67
N ILE A 172 -22.13 -20.53 4.43
CA ILE A 172 -23.49 -20.49 3.87
C ILE A 172 -23.51 -21.26 2.56
N GLU A 173 -24.35 -22.30 2.48
CA GLU A 173 -24.71 -22.99 1.23
C GLU A 173 -25.97 -22.33 0.67
N GLY A 174 -25.81 -21.50 -0.35
CA GLY A 174 -26.91 -20.71 -0.90
C GLY A 174 -26.50 -19.93 -2.15
N PRO A 175 -26.94 -20.33 -3.36
CA PRO A 175 -26.60 -19.64 -4.60
C PRO A 175 -27.01 -18.17 -4.62
N GLN A 176 -28.13 -17.82 -3.98
CA GLN A 176 -28.59 -16.42 -3.90
C GLN A 176 -27.64 -15.57 -3.05
N GLN A 177 -27.18 -16.09 -1.91
CA GLN A 177 -26.25 -15.40 -1.01
C GLN A 177 -24.86 -15.30 -1.65
N ALA A 178 -24.38 -16.39 -2.26
CA ALA A 178 -23.13 -16.44 -3.00
C ALA A 178 -23.13 -15.43 -4.16
N LYS A 179 -24.20 -15.38 -4.95
CA LYS A 179 -24.37 -14.39 -6.02
C LYS A 179 -24.36 -12.96 -5.48
N LYS A 180 -25.08 -12.68 -4.40
CA LYS A 180 -25.11 -11.34 -3.80
C LYS A 180 -23.74 -10.87 -3.34
N LEU A 181 -22.96 -11.73 -2.69
CA LEU A 181 -21.59 -11.40 -2.28
C LEU A 181 -20.67 -11.25 -3.50
N LEU A 182 -20.78 -12.15 -4.48
CA LEU A 182 -19.99 -12.10 -5.72
C LEU A 182 -20.25 -10.80 -6.51
N ASP A 183 -21.51 -10.41 -6.64
CA ASP A 183 -21.93 -9.16 -7.29
C ASP A 183 -21.36 -7.92 -6.57
N TYR A 184 -21.06 -8.02 -5.26
CA TYR A 184 -20.40 -6.96 -4.51
C TYR A 184 -18.88 -6.98 -4.70
N ILE A 185 -18.25 -8.16 -4.57
CA ILE A 185 -16.80 -8.35 -4.78
C ILE A 185 -16.38 -7.87 -6.17
N THR A 186 -17.15 -8.21 -7.21
CA THR A 186 -16.87 -7.83 -8.60
C THR A 186 -17.05 -6.33 -8.88
N LYS A 187 -17.69 -5.58 -7.99
CA LYS A 187 -17.83 -4.12 -8.07
C LYS A 187 -16.76 -3.38 -7.28
N ILE A 188 -15.89 -4.08 -6.55
CA ILE A 188 -14.76 -3.43 -5.90
C ILE A 188 -13.91 -2.78 -6.99
N GLU A 189 -13.76 -1.46 -6.90
CA GLU A 189 -12.89 -0.72 -7.78
C GLU A 189 -11.45 -1.14 -7.54
N LEU A 190 -10.73 -1.47 -8.60
CA LEU A 190 -9.36 -1.99 -8.53
C LEU A 190 -8.37 -0.88 -8.82
N SER A 191 -7.21 -0.94 -8.18
CA SER A 191 -6.11 -0.03 -8.51
C SER A 191 -5.66 -0.26 -9.96
N PRO A 192 -5.52 0.81 -10.77
CA PRO A 192 -5.22 0.69 -12.21
C PRO A 192 -3.79 0.22 -12.52
N GLN A 193 -2.93 0.02 -11.51
CA GLN A 193 -1.56 -0.45 -11.72
C GLN A 193 -1.16 -1.47 -10.64
N PRO A 194 -0.50 -2.59 -11.01
CA PRO A 194 0.25 -3.33 -10.01
C PRO A 194 1.39 -2.42 -9.51
N PRO A 195 1.73 -2.43 -8.21
CA PRO A 195 2.89 -1.69 -7.73
C PRO A 195 4.12 -2.18 -8.49
N ILE A 196 4.69 -1.29 -9.30
CA ILE A 196 5.95 -1.51 -10.00
C ILE A 196 6.95 -1.98 -8.96
N GLN A 197 7.46 -3.18 -9.17
CA GLN A 197 8.54 -3.71 -8.35
C GLN A 197 9.74 -2.76 -8.57
N PRO A 198 10.36 -2.22 -7.51
CA PRO A 198 11.59 -1.42 -7.58
C PRO A 198 12.77 -2.14 -8.25
N GLN A 199 12.58 -3.41 -8.61
CA GLN A 199 13.46 -4.18 -9.47
C GLN A 199 12.85 -4.28 -10.86
N ASP A 200 12.68 -3.15 -11.53
CA ASP A 200 12.85 -3.19 -12.98
C ASP A 200 14.27 -3.74 -13.21
N PRO A 201 14.46 -4.92 -13.82
CA PRO A 201 15.80 -5.43 -14.07
C PRO A 201 16.60 -4.50 -15.01
N GLN A 202 15.93 -3.53 -15.63
CA GLN A 202 16.51 -2.49 -16.47
C GLN A 202 16.76 -1.22 -15.65
N GLY A 203 18.04 -0.87 -15.51
CA GLY A 203 18.46 0.28 -14.73
C GLY A 203 19.95 0.31 -14.47
N LEU A 204 20.44 1.41 -13.91
CA LEU A 204 21.83 1.53 -13.46
C LEU A 204 22.03 0.72 -12.17
N LYS A 205 22.98 -0.20 -12.20
CA LYS A 205 23.42 -0.97 -11.03
C LYS A 205 24.54 -0.25 -10.32
N LEU A 206 24.32 0.08 -9.04
CA LEU A 206 25.32 0.69 -8.18
C LEU A 206 25.61 -0.21 -6.98
N PRO A 207 26.87 -0.30 -6.53
CA PRO A 207 27.20 -1.05 -5.34
C PRO A 207 26.51 -0.45 -4.11
N VAL A 208 25.83 -1.28 -3.32
CA VAL A 208 25.18 -0.84 -2.06
C VAL A 208 26.17 -0.18 -1.09
N GLY A 209 27.45 -0.55 -1.18
CA GLY A 209 28.53 0.06 -0.39
C GLY A 209 28.69 1.57 -0.61
N LEU A 210 28.23 2.11 -1.73
CA LEU A 210 28.18 3.57 -1.94
C LEU A 210 27.29 4.26 -0.88
N ILE A 211 26.29 3.54 -0.36
CA ILE A 211 25.26 4.01 0.55
C ILE A 211 25.54 3.58 2.00
N THR A 212 26.05 2.37 2.22
CA THR A 212 26.15 1.77 3.56
C THR A 212 27.55 1.35 4.01
N SER A 213 28.62 1.56 3.23
CA SER A 213 29.96 1.11 3.63
C SER A 213 30.55 1.93 4.79
N PRO A 214 30.97 1.32 5.90
CA PRO A 214 31.74 1.99 6.95
C PRO A 214 33.20 2.29 6.51
N PRO A 215 33.92 3.24 7.14
CA PRO A 215 33.54 4.04 8.31
C PRO A 215 32.57 5.19 8.00
N LYS A 216 32.56 5.71 6.76
CA LYS A 216 31.56 6.66 6.25
C LYS A 216 31.28 6.33 4.78
N PRO A 217 30.01 6.19 4.37
CA PRO A 217 29.68 5.90 2.98
C PRO A 217 30.08 7.04 2.04
N LEU A 218 30.43 6.70 0.81
CA LEU A 218 30.81 7.69 -0.21
C LEU A 218 29.68 8.69 -0.51
N LEU A 219 28.42 8.23 -0.47
CA LEU A 219 27.26 9.09 -0.63
C LEU A 219 27.21 10.19 0.45
N PHE A 220 27.53 9.84 1.70
CA PHE A 220 27.62 10.80 2.80
C PHE A 220 28.71 11.86 2.55
N GLU A 221 29.89 11.46 2.08
CA GLU A 221 30.98 12.39 1.80
C GLU A 221 30.66 13.35 0.65
N LEU A 222 30.03 12.83 -0.42
CA LEU A 222 29.55 13.64 -1.53
C LEU A 222 28.50 14.66 -1.06
N PHE A 223 27.58 14.22 -0.21
CA PHE A 223 26.49 15.02 0.34
C PHE A 223 26.99 16.18 1.22
N THR A 224 27.76 15.86 2.27
CA THR A 224 28.29 16.86 3.22
C THR A 224 29.27 17.84 2.60
N SER A 225 29.95 17.44 1.52
CA SER A 225 30.83 18.33 0.75
C SER A 225 30.08 19.15 -0.31
N HIS A 226 28.75 19.18 -0.28
CA HIS A 226 27.88 19.84 -1.25
C HIS A 226 28.27 19.54 -2.70
N SER A 227 28.63 18.28 -2.99
CA SER A 227 29.22 17.87 -4.26
C SER A 227 28.19 17.22 -5.19
N GLN A 228 26.98 17.77 -5.24
CA GLN A 228 25.87 17.26 -6.04
C GLN A 228 26.24 17.12 -7.53
N LYS A 229 26.87 18.14 -8.13
CA LYS A 229 27.27 18.07 -9.56
C LYS A 229 28.32 16.98 -9.83
N ALA A 230 29.16 16.64 -8.86
CA ALA A 230 30.09 15.52 -8.98
C ALA A 230 29.33 14.20 -8.90
N PHE A 231 28.40 14.07 -7.95
CA PHE A 231 27.54 12.89 -7.83
C PHE A 231 26.68 12.65 -9.08
N ASP A 232 25.99 13.69 -9.57
CA ASP A 232 25.18 13.63 -10.80
C ASP A 232 26.03 13.21 -12.01
N LEU A 233 27.27 13.73 -12.10
CA LEU A 233 28.20 13.35 -13.17
C LEU A 233 28.64 11.90 -13.05
N TYR A 234 28.92 11.44 -11.83
CA TYR A 234 29.27 10.04 -11.58
C TYR A 234 28.13 9.09 -11.99
N LEU A 235 26.88 9.38 -11.60
CA LEU A 235 25.73 8.56 -12.01
C LEU A 235 25.58 8.50 -13.52
N TYR A 236 25.71 9.64 -14.20
CA TYR A 236 25.65 9.71 -15.65
C TYR A 236 26.74 8.88 -16.32
N LEU A 237 27.99 9.03 -15.86
CA LEU A 237 29.12 8.27 -16.36
C LEU A 237 28.96 6.77 -16.09
N ALA A 238 28.48 6.38 -14.91
CA ALA A 238 28.24 4.98 -14.55
C ALA A 238 27.17 4.34 -15.45
N LYS A 239 26.06 5.04 -15.70
CA LYS A 239 25.03 4.60 -16.66
C LYS A 239 25.59 4.43 -18.07
N LYS A 240 26.41 5.38 -18.53
CA LYS A 240 27.04 5.31 -19.86
C LYS A 240 28.05 4.17 -19.97
N ALA A 241 28.87 3.94 -18.94
CA ALA A 241 29.79 2.80 -18.90
C ALA A 241 29.05 1.46 -18.95
N GLN A 242 27.97 1.34 -18.18
CA GLN A 242 27.15 0.13 -18.14
C GLN A 242 26.50 -0.15 -19.50
N SER A 243 25.93 0.85 -20.17
CA SER A 243 25.31 0.67 -21.49
C SER A 243 26.34 0.33 -22.58
N GLN A 244 27.55 0.88 -22.48
CA GLN A 244 28.66 0.61 -23.41
C GLN A 244 29.43 -0.67 -23.09
N HIS A 245 29.12 -1.34 -21.97
CA HIS A 245 29.88 -2.49 -21.46
C HIS A 245 31.39 -2.18 -21.35
N SER A 246 31.74 -0.94 -21.00
CA SER A 246 33.11 -0.43 -20.98
C SER A 246 33.29 0.55 -19.81
N SER A 247 34.35 0.35 -19.02
CA SER A 247 34.75 1.30 -17.97
C SER A 247 35.45 2.55 -18.54
N THR A 248 35.93 2.49 -19.77
CA THR A 248 36.55 3.63 -20.48
C THR A 248 35.48 4.40 -21.24
N ILE A 249 35.39 5.70 -20.98
CA ILE A 249 34.47 6.63 -21.64
C ILE A 249 35.26 7.74 -22.32
N LYS A 250 34.93 8.00 -23.59
CA LYS A 250 35.42 9.19 -24.30
C LYS A 250 34.79 10.46 -23.74
N ILE A 251 35.63 11.43 -23.39
CA ILE A 251 35.20 12.71 -22.84
C ILE A 251 34.47 13.50 -23.92
N ASN A 252 33.21 13.79 -23.66
CA ASN A 252 32.43 14.75 -24.41
C ASN A 252 31.91 15.82 -23.45
N TYR A 253 32.62 16.95 -23.37
CA TYR A 253 32.30 18.02 -22.44
C TYR A 253 30.89 18.58 -22.67
N GLN A 254 30.45 18.71 -23.93
CA GLN A 254 29.12 19.23 -24.23
C GLN A 254 28.03 18.28 -23.74
N GLU A 255 28.16 16.99 -24.02
CA GLU A 255 27.23 15.96 -23.57
C GLU A 255 27.15 15.89 -22.04
N PHE A 256 28.31 15.79 -21.36
CA PHE A 256 28.36 15.68 -19.91
C PHE A 256 27.83 16.93 -19.22
N ALA A 257 28.12 18.11 -19.76
CA ALA A 257 27.64 19.37 -19.20
C ALA A 257 26.13 19.50 -19.36
N ARG A 258 25.57 19.09 -20.52
CA ARG A 258 24.11 19.05 -20.74
C ARG A 258 23.42 18.06 -19.81
N ALA A 259 24.02 16.90 -19.54
CA ALA A 259 23.49 15.96 -18.55
C ALA A 259 23.40 16.58 -17.15
N LEU A 260 24.31 17.51 -16.81
CA LEU A 260 24.25 18.27 -15.55
C LEU A 260 23.36 19.53 -15.60
N GLY A 261 22.66 19.77 -16.71
CA GLY A 261 21.78 20.92 -16.91
C GLY A 261 22.49 22.22 -17.35
N TYR A 262 23.74 22.15 -17.82
CA TYR A 262 24.45 23.33 -18.33
C TYR A 262 24.20 23.54 -19.82
N THR A 263 23.92 24.80 -20.20
CA THR A 263 23.64 25.19 -21.60
C THR A 263 24.85 25.80 -22.32
N LYS A 264 25.83 26.32 -21.58
CA LYS A 264 27.07 26.95 -22.09
C LYS A 264 28.27 26.68 -21.19
N ASN A 265 29.46 27.13 -21.59
CA ASN A 265 30.71 27.05 -20.81
C ASN A 265 31.03 25.61 -20.32
N TYR A 266 30.83 24.63 -21.20
CA TYR A 266 30.83 23.20 -20.86
C TYR A 266 32.08 22.74 -20.12
N TYR A 267 33.26 23.11 -20.63
CA TYR A 267 34.54 22.75 -20.01
C TYR A 267 34.67 23.29 -18.57
N PHE A 268 34.42 24.59 -18.38
CA PHE A 268 34.54 25.24 -17.07
C PHE A 268 33.56 24.66 -16.05
N ASN A 269 32.33 24.39 -16.48
CA ASN A 269 31.30 23.82 -15.62
C ASN A 269 31.60 22.37 -15.20
N LEU A 270 32.36 21.62 -16.01
CA LEU A 270 32.76 20.26 -15.71
C LEU A 270 34.10 20.15 -14.97
N PHE A 271 34.92 21.20 -14.98
CA PHE A 271 36.24 21.18 -14.37
C PHE A 271 36.21 20.77 -12.89
N GLN A 272 35.34 21.41 -12.08
CA GLN A 272 35.23 21.12 -10.66
C GLN A 272 34.63 19.73 -10.37
N PRO A 273 33.51 19.32 -10.99
CA PRO A 273 33.00 17.95 -10.87
C PRO A 273 34.04 16.88 -11.22
N LEU A 274 34.69 16.97 -12.39
CA LEU A 274 35.70 15.99 -12.83
C LEU A 274 36.90 15.96 -11.88
N ARG A 275 37.39 17.13 -11.45
CA ARG A 275 38.50 17.21 -10.49
C ARG A 275 38.13 16.57 -9.16
N LYS A 276 36.92 16.79 -8.64
CA LYS A 276 36.44 16.16 -7.40
C LYS A 276 36.34 14.64 -7.55
N LEU A 277 35.73 14.14 -8.63
CA LEU A 277 35.63 12.71 -8.90
C LEU A 277 37.00 12.04 -9.01
N THR A 278 37.98 12.73 -9.61
CA THR A 278 39.33 12.19 -9.80
C THR A 278 40.16 12.25 -8.52
N ARG A 279 40.27 13.42 -7.90
CA ARG A 279 41.25 13.67 -6.82
C ARG A 279 40.71 13.49 -5.41
N LYS A 280 39.41 13.78 -5.20
CA LYS A 280 38.82 13.74 -3.86
C LYS A 280 38.15 12.39 -3.59
N TYR A 281 37.36 11.92 -4.54
CA TYR A 281 36.52 10.74 -4.36
C TYR A 281 37.12 9.47 -4.98
N GLY A 282 38.12 9.59 -5.85
CA GLY A 282 38.75 8.43 -6.49
C GLY A 282 37.77 7.57 -7.29
N LEU A 283 36.72 8.17 -7.85
CA LEU A 283 35.67 7.47 -8.60
C LEU A 283 36.02 7.30 -10.07
N ILE A 284 36.92 8.14 -10.58
CA ILE A 284 37.40 8.10 -11.96
C ILE A 284 38.91 8.29 -12.00
N GLN A 285 39.54 7.76 -13.04
CA GLN A 285 40.91 8.08 -13.42
C GLN A 285 40.89 8.88 -14.72
N HIS A 286 41.54 10.05 -14.71
CA HIS A 286 41.72 10.88 -15.89
C HIS A 286 43.17 11.34 -15.97
N LYS A 287 43.90 10.88 -17.00
CA LYS A 287 45.27 11.35 -17.25
C LYS A 287 45.23 12.76 -17.84
N PRO A 288 46.21 13.64 -17.52
CA PRO A 288 46.33 14.94 -18.17
C PRO A 288 46.27 14.80 -19.70
N TRP A 289 45.49 15.66 -20.36
CA TRP A 289 45.35 15.72 -21.83
C TRP A 289 44.72 14.49 -22.50
N SER A 290 44.35 13.46 -21.75
CA SER A 290 43.64 12.29 -22.27
C SER A 290 42.23 12.68 -22.72
N LYS A 291 41.80 12.14 -23.86
CA LYS A 291 40.40 12.18 -24.30
C LYS A 291 39.55 11.09 -23.65
N ASP A 292 40.18 10.18 -22.91
CA ASP A 292 39.51 9.06 -22.26
C ASP A 292 39.56 9.23 -20.73
N LEU A 293 38.44 8.87 -20.09
CA LEU A 293 38.30 8.74 -18.65
C LEU A 293 37.96 7.28 -18.32
N ASN A 294 38.51 6.76 -17.22
CA ASN A 294 38.19 5.42 -16.76
C ASN A 294 37.38 5.50 -15.47
N LEU A 295 36.23 4.84 -15.42
CA LEU A 295 35.51 4.65 -14.17
C LEU A 295 36.18 3.58 -13.34
N ILE A 296 36.35 3.87 -12.06
CA ILE A 296 36.73 2.87 -11.06
C ILE A 296 35.40 2.24 -10.62
N TYR A 297 34.87 1.36 -11.48
CA TYR A 297 33.62 0.65 -11.20
C TYR A 297 33.89 -0.49 -10.22
N THR A 298 33.05 -0.61 -9.20
CA THR A 298 33.03 -1.73 -8.26
C THR A 298 31.67 -2.42 -8.38
N SER A 299 31.41 -3.06 -9.52
CA SER A 299 30.26 -3.98 -9.62
C SER A 299 30.36 -4.99 -8.49
N SER A 300 29.29 -5.17 -7.73
CA SER A 300 29.25 -6.16 -6.67
C SER A 300 28.07 -7.10 -6.89
N LYS A 301 28.05 -8.25 -6.21
CA LYS A 301 26.85 -9.11 -6.18
C LYS A 301 25.65 -8.45 -5.47
N ALA A 302 25.86 -7.35 -4.76
CA ALA A 302 24.85 -6.65 -3.95
C ALA A 302 24.64 -5.22 -4.46
N ASP A 303 24.21 -5.12 -5.72
CA ASP A 303 23.93 -3.83 -6.34
C ASP A 303 22.47 -3.41 -6.08
N ILE A 304 22.28 -2.11 -5.83
CA ILE A 304 20.97 -1.45 -5.93
C ILE A 304 20.74 -1.03 -7.38
N THR A 305 19.48 -1.06 -7.81
CA THR A 305 19.11 -0.66 -9.18
C THR A 305 18.34 0.65 -9.14
N ILE A 306 18.86 1.67 -9.84
CA ILE A 306 18.09 2.87 -10.15
C ILE A 306 17.40 2.61 -11.50
N PRO A 307 16.06 2.67 -11.57
CA PRO A 307 15.32 2.34 -12.80
C PRO A 307 15.57 3.35 -13.91
N ASP A 308 15.50 2.92 -15.17
CA ASP A 308 15.74 3.80 -16.33
C ASP A 308 14.78 4.99 -16.39
N THR A 309 13.54 4.78 -15.92
CA THR A 309 12.51 5.83 -15.76
C THR A 309 12.96 7.00 -14.89
N TYR A 310 13.95 6.82 -14.00
CA TYR A 310 14.57 7.91 -13.24
C TYR A 310 15.22 8.96 -14.15
N TRP A 311 15.82 8.53 -15.26
CA TRP A 311 16.40 9.41 -16.27
C TRP A 311 15.37 9.86 -17.27
N ASP A 312 14.54 8.94 -17.78
CA ASP A 312 13.56 9.22 -18.83
C ASP A 312 12.57 10.30 -18.38
N TYR A 313 12.22 10.32 -17.10
CA TYR A 313 11.30 11.30 -16.52
C TYR A 313 12.02 12.52 -15.89
N GLY A 314 13.34 12.61 -16.03
CA GLY A 314 14.11 13.80 -15.64
C GLY A 314 14.39 13.97 -14.14
N PHE A 315 14.09 12.97 -13.30
CA PHE A 315 14.29 13.06 -11.84
C PHE A 315 15.75 13.29 -11.45
N TYR A 316 16.70 12.80 -12.25
CA TYR A 316 18.13 13.06 -12.07
C TYR A 316 18.52 14.55 -12.10
N GLN A 317 17.75 15.41 -12.76
CA GLN A 317 17.98 16.87 -12.75
C GLN A 317 17.06 17.59 -11.78
N LYS A 318 15.83 17.09 -11.64
CA LYS A 318 14.78 17.73 -10.85
C LYS A 318 14.99 17.60 -9.35
N LEU A 319 15.40 16.43 -8.87
CA LEU A 319 15.49 16.17 -7.45
C LEU A 319 16.67 16.90 -6.79
N SER A 320 16.43 17.45 -5.61
CA SER A 320 17.48 17.98 -4.74
C SER A 320 18.43 16.88 -4.28
N PHE A 321 19.63 17.26 -3.79
CA PHE A 321 20.55 16.25 -3.26
C PHE A 321 19.96 15.46 -2.07
N PRO A 322 19.27 16.07 -1.09
CA PRO A 322 18.58 15.32 -0.04
C PRO A 322 17.55 14.30 -0.57
N ALA A 323 16.76 14.68 -1.58
CA ALA A 323 15.78 13.78 -2.20
C ALA A 323 16.46 12.62 -2.95
N LYS A 324 17.52 12.89 -3.70
CA LYS A 324 18.35 11.85 -4.33
C LYS A 324 18.95 10.89 -3.32
N TYR A 325 19.44 11.43 -2.19
CA TYR A 325 19.98 10.63 -1.10
C TYR A 325 18.91 9.69 -0.54
N MET A 326 17.75 10.23 -0.17
CA MET A 326 16.65 9.45 0.37
C MET A 326 16.07 8.46 -0.62
N PHE A 327 16.10 8.76 -1.92
CA PHE A 327 15.68 7.83 -2.97
C PHE A 327 16.60 6.60 -3.03
N LEU A 328 17.93 6.80 -3.00
CA LEU A 328 18.88 5.68 -2.94
C LEU A 328 18.76 4.88 -1.64
N VAL A 329 18.57 5.55 -0.50
CA VAL A 329 18.30 4.89 0.79
C VAL A 329 17.03 4.02 0.69
N SER A 330 15.96 4.55 0.12
CA SER A 330 14.70 3.83 -0.05
C SER A 330 14.84 2.61 -0.95
N LEU A 331 15.58 2.72 -2.06
CA LEU A 331 15.89 1.58 -2.93
C LEU A 331 16.66 0.49 -2.18
N SER A 332 17.66 0.88 -1.39
CA SER A 332 18.45 -0.02 -0.54
C SER A 332 17.61 -0.71 0.54
N GLU A 333 16.78 0.03 1.29
CA GLU A 333 15.92 -0.55 2.34
C GLU A 333 14.83 -1.44 1.75
N ALA A 334 14.16 -1.01 0.67
CA ALA A 334 13.16 -1.81 -0.01
C ALA A 334 13.74 -3.13 -0.54
N GLN A 335 14.95 -3.13 -1.09
CA GLN A 335 15.61 -4.35 -1.57
C GLN A 335 15.95 -5.34 -0.45
N LYS A 336 16.23 -4.85 0.76
CA LYS A 336 16.48 -5.69 1.95
C LYS A 336 15.18 -6.18 2.61
N SER A 337 14.06 -5.52 2.34
CA SER A 337 12.78 -5.82 2.98
C SER A 337 12.10 -7.04 2.38
N ASN A 338 11.60 -7.92 3.23
CA ASN A 338 10.71 -9.03 2.85
C ASN A 338 9.31 -8.55 2.39
N HIS A 339 9.06 -7.24 2.45
CA HIS A 339 7.81 -6.58 2.04
C HIS A 339 8.03 -5.52 0.95
N ASN A 340 9.16 -5.58 0.21
CA ASN A 340 9.46 -4.73 -0.95
C ASN A 340 8.20 -4.49 -1.82
N PRO A 341 7.81 -3.28 -2.27
CA PRO A 341 8.51 -2.00 -2.16
C PRO A 341 8.43 -1.33 -0.79
N CYS A 342 7.79 -1.96 0.18
CA CYS A 342 7.58 -1.40 1.51
C CYS A 342 8.73 -1.72 2.46
N TRP A 343 9.08 -0.78 3.32
CA TRP A 343 10.11 -0.91 4.35
C TRP A 343 9.77 -0.01 5.54
N PHE A 344 10.46 -0.15 6.67
CA PHE A 344 10.17 0.65 7.86
C PHE A 344 11.45 1.04 8.59
N ARG A 345 11.52 2.28 9.07
CA ARG A 345 12.61 2.82 9.91
C ARG A 345 12.16 4.06 10.66
N SER A 346 12.79 4.34 11.81
CA SER A 346 12.69 5.66 12.43
C SER A 346 13.63 6.66 11.74
N ASN A 347 13.35 7.96 11.86
CA ASN A 347 14.27 9.01 11.38
C ASN A 347 15.62 8.94 12.10
N GLU A 348 15.63 8.56 13.38
CA GLU A 348 16.85 8.36 14.17
C GLU A 348 17.69 7.21 13.60
N ASP A 349 17.07 6.08 13.27
CA ASP A 349 17.73 4.95 12.62
C ASP A 349 18.30 5.35 11.25
N LEU A 350 17.51 6.07 10.45
CA LEU A 350 17.97 6.59 9.17
C LEU A 350 19.19 7.49 9.33
N SER A 351 19.15 8.39 10.32
CA SER A 351 20.25 9.31 10.61
C SER A 351 21.52 8.56 11.02
N ARG A 352 21.37 7.58 11.90
CA ARG A 352 22.47 6.76 12.42
C ARG A 352 23.08 5.83 11.36
N ILE A 353 22.25 5.11 10.60
CA ILE A 353 22.69 4.09 9.63
C ILE A 353 23.28 4.76 8.39
N TYR A 354 22.62 5.83 7.91
CA TYR A 354 22.95 6.47 6.65
C TYR A 354 23.71 7.78 6.82
N TYR A 355 24.08 8.15 8.04
CA TYR A 355 24.88 9.34 8.38
C TYR A 355 24.26 10.66 7.87
N ILE A 356 22.95 10.72 7.65
CA ILE A 356 22.27 11.89 7.09
C ILE A 356 21.49 12.62 8.20
N SER A 357 21.55 13.95 8.24
CA SER A 357 20.83 14.69 9.29
C SER A 357 19.32 14.53 9.16
N GLU A 358 18.59 14.55 10.28
CA GLU A 358 17.12 14.47 10.29
C GLU A 358 16.48 15.56 9.42
N ARG A 359 17.02 16.78 9.45
CA ARG A 359 16.57 17.85 8.55
C ARG A 359 16.69 17.49 7.08
N ALA A 360 17.79 16.84 6.68
CA ALA A 360 17.99 16.40 5.30
C ALA A 360 17.08 15.22 4.95
N ILE A 361 16.84 14.30 5.90
CA ILE A 361 15.85 13.21 5.78
C ILE A 361 14.46 13.80 5.51
N THR A 362 13.99 14.70 6.38
CA THR A 362 12.66 15.33 6.27
C THR A 362 12.52 16.09 4.95
N ASN A 363 13.53 16.88 4.55
CA ASN A 363 13.50 17.59 3.27
C ASN A 363 13.47 16.65 2.07
N GLY A 364 14.28 15.58 2.10
CA GLY A 364 14.34 14.59 1.04
C GLY A 364 13.03 13.84 0.89
N ILE A 365 12.49 13.31 1.99
CA ILE A 365 11.19 12.63 2.03
C ILE A 365 10.07 13.55 1.54
N THR A 366 10.00 14.79 2.05
CA THR A 366 8.97 15.77 1.66
C THR A 366 8.94 15.97 0.15
N GLU A 367 10.10 16.03 -0.49
CA GLU A 367 10.20 16.21 -1.95
C GLU A 367 9.82 14.94 -2.72
N LEU A 368 10.18 13.76 -2.20
CA LEU A 368 9.78 12.49 -2.81
C LEU A 368 8.27 12.24 -2.70
N GLU A 369 7.64 12.60 -1.58
CA GLU A 369 6.17 12.56 -1.41
C GLU A 369 5.48 13.50 -2.41
N LYS A 370 6.01 14.73 -2.59
CA LYS A 370 5.46 15.68 -3.58
C LYS A 370 5.50 15.15 -5.00
N GLU A 371 6.53 14.37 -5.31
CA GLU A 371 6.70 13.75 -6.62
C GLU A 371 5.99 12.39 -6.74
N ASN A 372 5.29 11.96 -5.68
CA ASN A 372 4.65 10.64 -5.57
C ASN A 372 5.64 9.48 -5.83
N ILE A 373 6.90 9.64 -5.40
CA ILE A 373 7.97 8.63 -5.51
C ILE A 373 8.02 7.75 -4.26
N LEU A 374 7.71 8.34 -3.10
CA LEU A 374 7.79 7.69 -1.81
C LEU A 374 6.55 8.07 -1.00
N GLU A 375 5.76 7.07 -0.62
CA GLU A 375 4.66 7.21 0.35
C GLU A 375 5.19 6.95 1.75
N VAL A 376 4.78 7.75 2.74
CA VAL A 376 5.20 7.59 4.13
C VAL A 376 4.00 7.54 5.07
N TYR A 377 3.76 6.35 5.63
CA TYR A 377 2.76 6.14 6.66
C TYR A 377 3.40 6.42 8.03
N ARG A 378 2.96 7.52 8.64
CA ARG A 378 3.43 7.98 9.93
C ARG A 378 2.46 7.50 11.00
N HIS A 379 2.92 6.63 11.90
CA HIS A 379 2.11 6.17 13.02
C HIS A 379 1.78 7.32 13.97
N LYS A 380 0.58 7.26 14.55
CA LYS A 380 0.13 8.20 15.58
C LYS A 380 0.72 7.77 16.92
N PRO A 381 1.22 8.70 17.75
CA PRO A 381 1.58 8.38 19.13
C PRO A 381 0.33 7.95 19.91
N GLU A 382 0.51 7.10 20.92
CA GLU A 382 -0.60 6.62 21.77
C GLU A 382 -1.27 7.78 22.52
N GLU A 383 -0.49 8.81 22.90
CA GLU A 383 -0.97 10.05 23.51
C GLU A 383 -0.59 11.30 22.70
N GLN A 384 -1.46 12.33 22.71
CA GLN A 384 -1.18 13.59 22.03
C GLN A 384 -0.03 14.34 22.71
N GLY A 385 1.10 14.45 22.02
CA GLY A 385 2.28 15.21 22.48
C GLY A 385 3.53 14.35 22.69
N GLU A 386 3.38 13.02 22.83
CA GLU A 386 4.50 12.10 23.01
C GLU A 386 5.00 11.54 21.67
N PHE A 387 5.74 12.36 20.92
CA PHE A 387 6.29 11.93 19.62
C PHE A 387 7.45 10.94 19.73
N GLU A 388 8.09 10.82 20.90
CA GLU A 388 9.27 9.99 21.13
C GLU A 388 8.94 8.50 21.21
N ASN A 389 7.74 8.13 21.68
CA ASN A 389 7.31 6.74 21.87
C ASN A 389 6.57 6.15 20.64
N ARG A 390 6.57 6.84 19.50
CA ARG A 390 5.81 6.39 18.33
C ARG A 390 6.50 5.23 17.59
N PRO A 391 5.74 4.30 16.99
CA PRO A 391 6.29 3.30 16.09
C PRO A 391 7.07 3.93 14.92
N ALA A 392 8.07 3.19 14.42
CA ALA A 392 8.85 3.58 13.24
C ALA A 392 7.95 3.85 12.03
N ASN A 393 8.33 4.80 11.18
CA ASN A 393 7.56 5.10 9.97
C ASN A 393 7.61 3.90 9.02
N ASP A 394 6.49 3.69 8.32
CA ASP A 394 6.41 2.79 7.19
C ASP A 394 6.53 3.59 5.89
N TYR A 395 7.27 3.03 4.95
CA TYR A 395 7.59 3.65 3.67
C TYR A 395 7.19 2.71 2.55
N ARG A 396 6.70 3.25 1.44
CA ARG A 396 6.44 2.50 0.20
C ARG A 396 7.01 3.26 -0.98
N LEU A 397 7.91 2.62 -1.72
CA LEU A 397 8.34 3.15 -3.01
C LEU A 397 7.22 3.01 -4.02
N ASN A 398 6.84 4.13 -4.63
CA ASN A 398 5.84 4.17 -5.67
C ASN A 398 6.49 4.04 -7.05
N PRO A 399 5.75 3.50 -8.04
CA PRO A 399 6.08 3.63 -9.45
C PRO A 399 6.50 5.05 -9.83
N LEU A 400 7.64 5.22 -10.51
CA LEU A 400 7.97 6.52 -11.09
C LEU A 400 6.96 6.83 -12.20
N GLN A 401 6.44 8.05 -12.19
CA GLN A 401 5.48 8.54 -13.18
C GLN A 401 6.05 9.76 -13.91
N SER A 402 5.87 9.81 -15.23
CA SER A 402 6.24 10.98 -16.01
C SER A 402 5.26 12.15 -15.75
N GLN A 403 5.71 13.38 -15.99
CA GLN A 403 4.83 14.54 -15.89
C GLN A 403 3.64 14.41 -16.86
N GLU A 404 3.85 13.87 -18.06
CA GLU A 404 2.80 13.68 -19.05
C GLU A 404 1.78 12.64 -18.59
N GLN A 405 2.23 11.49 -18.09
CA GLN A 405 1.36 10.45 -17.55
C GLN A 405 0.50 10.98 -16.39
N PHE A 406 1.10 11.77 -15.50
CA PHE A 406 0.35 12.43 -14.43
C PHE A 406 -0.70 13.40 -14.98
N GLN A 407 -0.35 14.25 -15.96
CA GLN A 407 -1.29 15.21 -16.54
C GLN A 407 -2.44 14.51 -17.28
N GLN A 408 -2.17 13.43 -18.01
CA GLN A 408 -3.20 12.63 -18.68
C GLN A 408 -4.18 12.01 -17.68
N ALA A 409 -3.66 11.41 -16.61
CA ALA A 409 -4.50 10.80 -15.58
C ALA A 409 -5.28 11.86 -14.77
N LEU A 410 -4.67 13.01 -14.50
CA LEU A 410 -5.36 14.14 -13.88
C LEU A 410 -6.47 14.66 -14.81
N GLN A 411 -6.21 14.79 -16.11
CA GLN A 411 -7.21 15.20 -17.10
C GLN A 411 -8.40 14.22 -17.14
N ALA A 412 -8.15 12.91 -17.01
CA ALA A 412 -9.24 11.93 -16.90
C ALA A 412 -10.13 12.17 -15.66
N LEU A 413 -9.59 12.66 -14.54
CA LEU A 413 -10.39 13.09 -13.40
C LEU A 413 -11.20 14.36 -13.71
N PHE A 414 -10.61 15.33 -14.42
CA PHE A 414 -11.29 16.53 -14.90
C PHE A 414 -12.48 16.18 -15.79
N ASP A 415 -12.30 15.25 -16.74
CA ASP A 415 -13.35 14.81 -17.66
C ASP A 415 -14.45 14.03 -16.93
N LYS A 416 -14.08 13.20 -15.95
CA LYS A 416 -15.01 12.35 -15.17
C LYS A 416 -15.85 13.14 -14.16
N TYR A 417 -15.26 14.14 -13.51
CA TYR A 417 -15.88 14.80 -12.35
C TYR A 417 -16.16 16.29 -12.53
N GLY A 418 -15.61 16.91 -13.56
CA GLY A 418 -15.73 18.33 -13.85
C GLY A 418 -14.60 19.17 -13.25
N PRO A 419 -14.36 20.37 -13.80
CA PRO A 419 -13.15 21.14 -13.51
C PRO A 419 -13.11 21.76 -12.11
N ASP A 420 -14.22 22.30 -11.63
CA ASP A 420 -14.27 23.00 -10.34
C ASP A 420 -13.94 22.05 -9.16
N ILE A 421 -14.60 20.90 -9.08
CA ILE A 421 -14.39 19.95 -7.99
C ILE A 421 -13.01 19.29 -8.04
N THR A 422 -12.52 18.99 -9.23
CA THR A 422 -11.21 18.35 -9.42
C THR A 422 -10.08 19.31 -9.06
N GLN A 423 -10.18 20.59 -9.46
CA GLN A 423 -9.21 21.61 -9.08
C GLN A 423 -9.17 21.83 -7.57
N LYS A 424 -10.34 21.91 -6.92
CA LYS A 424 -10.46 22.03 -5.46
C LYS A 424 -9.84 20.83 -4.74
N ALA A 425 -10.14 19.61 -5.19
CA ALA A 425 -9.59 18.38 -4.64
C ALA A 425 -8.06 18.33 -4.75
N ASN A 426 -7.51 18.70 -5.92
CA ASN A 426 -6.07 18.78 -6.13
C ASN A 426 -5.39 19.79 -5.20
N GLN A 427 -6.00 20.97 -5.00
CA GLN A 427 -5.50 21.96 -4.04
C GLN A 427 -5.49 21.43 -2.60
N LEU A 428 -6.51 20.68 -2.18
CA LEU A 428 -6.56 20.08 -0.85
C LEU A 428 -5.48 19.00 -0.66
N SER A 429 -5.26 18.15 -1.66
CA SER A 429 -4.17 17.16 -1.65
C SER A 429 -2.80 17.82 -1.56
N ALA A 430 -2.60 18.90 -2.32
CA ALA A 430 -1.36 19.68 -2.27
C ALA A 430 -1.07 20.29 -0.88
N GLN A 431 -2.10 20.67 -0.11
CA GLN A 431 -1.93 21.17 1.26
C GLN A 431 -1.38 20.10 2.22
N LEU A 432 -1.66 18.83 1.96
CA LEU A 432 -1.08 17.69 2.68
C LEU A 432 0.28 17.23 2.15
N ASN A 433 0.88 17.96 1.19
CA ASN A 433 2.17 17.64 0.55
C ASN A 433 2.10 16.58 -0.57
N GLU A 434 0.91 16.28 -1.08
CA GLU A 434 0.69 15.17 -2.03
C GLU A 434 -0.02 15.64 -3.32
N PRO A 435 0.53 16.65 -4.03
CA PRO A 435 -0.09 17.24 -5.21
C PRO A 435 -0.12 16.30 -6.43
N LYS A 436 0.57 15.16 -6.37
CA LYS A 436 0.67 14.18 -7.46
C LYS A 436 0.09 12.81 -7.13
N ASP A 437 -0.55 12.71 -5.97
CA ASP A 437 -1.25 11.49 -5.57
C ASP A 437 -2.68 11.54 -6.12
N LEU A 438 -2.88 10.92 -7.28
CA LEU A 438 -4.17 10.90 -7.99
C LEU A 438 -5.27 10.21 -7.18
N ASP A 439 -4.89 9.23 -6.39
CA ASP A 439 -5.76 8.46 -5.51
C ASP A 439 -6.32 9.37 -4.40
N LYS A 440 -5.44 10.13 -3.74
CA LYS A 440 -5.86 11.12 -2.74
C LYS A 440 -6.69 12.24 -3.34
N ILE A 441 -6.36 12.71 -4.54
CA ILE A 441 -7.18 13.70 -5.28
C ILE A 441 -8.60 13.15 -5.48
N GLU A 442 -8.73 11.91 -5.95
CA GLU A 442 -10.05 11.31 -6.17
C GLU A 442 -10.82 11.08 -4.85
N ILE A 443 -10.15 10.73 -3.75
CA ILE A 443 -10.76 10.68 -2.42
C ILE A 443 -11.30 12.05 -2.01
N TYR A 444 -10.54 13.14 -2.19
CA TYR A 444 -11.03 14.49 -1.91
C TYR A 444 -12.26 14.86 -2.75
N ILE A 445 -12.33 14.44 -4.01
CA ILE A 445 -13.55 14.63 -4.84
C ILE A 445 -14.74 13.95 -4.15
N GLY A 446 -14.58 12.71 -3.68
CA GLY A 446 -15.61 11.98 -2.93
C GLY A 446 -16.01 12.69 -1.63
N LEU A 447 -15.05 13.21 -0.87
CA LEU A 447 -15.29 13.97 0.35
C LEU A 447 -16.04 15.27 0.07
N ILE A 448 -15.66 16.02 -0.98
CA ILE A 448 -16.34 17.26 -1.36
C ILE A 448 -17.78 16.98 -1.76
N LYS A 449 -18.05 15.90 -2.51
CA LYS A 449 -19.42 15.50 -2.88
C LYS A 449 -20.27 15.14 -1.67
N THR A 450 -19.66 14.53 -0.67
CA THR A 450 -20.37 14.02 0.52
C THR A 450 -20.63 15.10 1.57
N TYR A 451 -19.62 15.93 1.84
CA TYR A 451 -19.62 16.85 2.99
C TYR A 451 -19.66 18.34 2.59
N GLY A 452 -19.51 18.66 1.30
CA GLY A 452 -19.40 20.03 0.80
C GLY A 452 -17.99 20.61 0.95
N TYR A 453 -17.57 21.41 -0.03
CA TYR A 453 -16.19 21.92 -0.12
C TYR A 453 -15.73 22.71 1.12
N GLU A 454 -16.55 23.62 1.64
CA GLU A 454 -16.12 24.46 2.78
C GLU A 454 -15.85 23.66 4.05
N LYS A 455 -16.65 22.61 4.32
CA LYS A 455 -16.43 21.72 5.46
C LYS A 455 -15.12 20.96 5.30
N VAL A 456 -14.92 20.35 4.13
CA VAL A 456 -13.68 19.61 3.81
C VAL A 456 -12.47 20.52 3.88
N ARG A 457 -12.53 21.73 3.31
CA ARG A 457 -11.44 22.71 3.30
C ARG A 457 -11.03 23.13 4.70
N LYS A 458 -12.01 23.38 5.59
CA LYS A 458 -11.75 23.77 6.98
C LYS A 458 -11.02 22.65 7.73
N VAL A 459 -11.56 21.43 7.68
CA VAL A 459 -10.95 20.26 8.32
C VAL A 459 -9.56 19.97 7.74
N ASN A 460 -9.42 20.06 6.42
CA ASN A 460 -8.12 19.84 5.76
C ASN A 460 -7.07 20.85 6.20
N SER A 461 -7.46 22.12 6.36
CA SER A 461 -6.57 23.19 6.80
C SER A 461 -6.11 22.98 8.25
N GLU A 462 -7.01 22.49 9.11
CA GLU A 462 -6.67 22.08 10.47
C GLU A 462 -5.66 20.93 10.47
N VAL A 463 -5.94 19.86 9.71
CA VAL A 463 -5.03 18.71 9.57
C VAL A 463 -3.67 19.15 8.99
N ALA A 464 -3.66 20.00 7.97
CA ALA A 464 -2.45 20.51 7.33
C ALA A 464 -1.62 21.45 8.21
N SER A 465 -2.19 21.98 9.30
CA SER A 465 -1.46 22.81 10.27
C SER A 465 -0.51 21.98 11.15
N ASN A 466 -0.74 20.65 11.25
CA ASN A 466 0.14 19.74 11.97
C ASN A 466 1.54 19.68 11.34
N ARG A 467 2.54 19.38 12.17
CA ARG A 467 3.93 19.17 11.73
C ARG A 467 3.96 18.12 10.61
N ARG A 468 4.80 18.33 9.58
CA ARG A 468 4.93 17.40 8.44
C ARG A 468 5.30 15.98 8.83
N GLU A 469 6.03 15.84 9.92
CA GLU A 469 6.47 14.54 10.43
C GLU A 469 5.41 13.84 11.27
N SER A 470 4.27 14.48 11.53
CA SER A 470 3.21 13.94 12.37
C SER A 470 2.27 13.01 11.61
N GLY A 471 1.92 11.87 12.23
CA GLY A 471 0.82 11.00 11.75
C GLY A 471 -0.57 11.66 11.84
N PHE A 472 -0.67 12.84 12.46
CA PHE A 472 -1.87 13.66 12.45
C PHE A 472 -2.01 14.53 11.19
N ARG A 473 -0.98 14.62 10.34
CA ARG A 473 -1.01 15.36 9.07
C ARG A 473 -1.22 14.39 7.90
N ASP A 474 -2.38 13.73 7.86
CA ASP A 474 -2.69 12.70 6.87
C ASP A 474 -4.16 12.74 6.46
N LEU A 475 -4.46 12.25 5.25
CA LEU A 475 -5.83 12.19 4.70
C LEU A 475 -6.77 11.35 5.57
N SER A 476 -6.29 10.27 6.20
CA SER A 476 -7.11 9.46 7.12
C SER A 476 -7.64 10.30 8.29
N GLN A 477 -6.90 11.30 8.75
CA GLN A 477 -7.33 12.21 9.81
C GLN A 477 -8.42 13.16 9.31
N VAL A 478 -8.33 13.65 8.07
CA VAL A 478 -9.39 14.44 7.44
C VAL A 478 -10.68 13.62 7.38
N ILE A 479 -10.60 12.38 6.91
CA ILE A 479 -11.75 11.46 6.82
C ILE A 479 -12.36 11.23 8.21
N LEU A 480 -11.54 10.98 9.22
CA LEU A 480 -11.99 10.74 10.59
C LEU A 480 -12.77 11.95 11.15
N LEU A 481 -12.21 13.15 11.04
CA LEU A 481 -12.82 14.38 11.55
C LEU A 481 -14.10 14.75 10.81
N LEU A 482 -14.18 14.47 9.50
CA LEU A 482 -15.42 14.68 8.73
C LEU A 482 -16.54 13.72 9.15
N LYS A 483 -16.21 12.49 9.54
CA LYS A 483 -17.20 11.50 10.03
C LYS A 483 -17.72 11.82 11.43
N SER A 484 -16.92 12.47 12.27
CA SER A 484 -17.30 12.83 13.64
C SER A 484 -18.02 14.18 13.76
N SER A 485 -18.20 14.92 12.66
CA SER A 485 -18.67 16.31 12.65
C SER A 485 -19.96 16.54 11.87
#